data_AF-A0A970R7S6-F1
#
_entry.id   AF-A0A970R7S6-F1
#
_cell.length_a   1.000
_cell.length_b   1.000
_cell.length_c   1.000
_cell.angle_alpha   90.00
_cell.angle_beta   90.00
_cell.angle_gamma   90.00
#
_symmetry.space_group_name_H-M   'P 1'
#
loop_
_entity.id
_entity.type
_entity.pdbx_description
1 polymer ?
#
loop_
_entity_poly.entity_id
_entity_poly.type
_entity_poly.pdbx_seq_one_letter_code
_entity_poly.pdbx_strand_id
1 'polypeptide(L)' 'MLHIETIEPRTFSLLKELMEIPLLHPFSLVGETALALRYGHRSSIDLDLFYHKKFDH' A
#
# COMPACT_ATOMS: atom_id res chain seq x y z
N MET A 1 12.54 1.03 8.02
CA MET A 1 11.52 0.38 8.88
C MET A 1 10.18 1.03 8.56
N LEU A 2 9.08 0.28 8.55
CA LEU A 2 7.75 0.85 8.28
C LEU A 2 7.11 1.36 9.59
N HIS A 3 6.45 2.51 9.52
CA HIS A 3 5.67 3.11 10.59
C HIS A 3 4.24 2.54 10.60
N ILE A 4 4.10 1.28 11.00
CA ILE A 4 2.81 0.57 10.98
C ILE A 4 1.77 1.19 11.91
N GLU A 5 2.19 1.96 12.92
CA GLU A 5 1.34 2.74 13.81
C GLU A 5 0.52 3.82 13.08
N THR A 6 0.90 4.17 11.86
CA THR A 6 0.16 5.13 11.03
C THR A 6 -1.06 4.53 10.35
N ILE A 7 -1.21 3.19 10.37
CA ILE A 7 -2.30 2.47 9.73
C ILE A 7 -3.05 1.64 10.76
N GLU A 8 -4.38 1.59 10.63
CA GLU A 8 -5.22 0.75 11.47
C GLU A 8 -4.89 -0.75 11.25
N PRO A 9 -4.82 -1.59 12.31
CA PRO A 9 -4.36 -2.98 12.20
C PRO A 9 -5.09 -3.84 11.15
N ARG A 10 -6.39 -3.63 10.93
CA ARG A 10 -7.16 -4.33 9.91
C ARG A 10 -6.80 -3.86 8.52
N THR A 11 -6.61 -2.56 8.30
CA THR A 11 -6.12 -2.02 7.01
C THR A 11 -4.73 -2.55 6.68
N PHE A 12 -3.83 -2.65 7.67
CA PHE A 12 -2.51 -3.25 7.44
C PHE A 12 -2.59 -4.75 7.13
N SER A 13 -3.51 -5.47 7.78
CA SER A 13 -3.74 -6.89 7.49
C SER A 13 -4.25 -7.09 6.07
N LEU A 14 -5.24 -6.29 5.65
CA LEU A 14 -5.74 -6.28 4.27
C LEU A 14 -4.64 -5.94 3.26
N LEU A 15 -3.81 -4.93 3.54
CA LEU A 15 -2.69 -4.58 2.65
C LEU A 15 -1.76 -5.78 2.44
N LYS A 16 -1.40 -6.52 3.50
CA LYS A 16 -0.58 -7.73 3.37
C LYS A 16 -1.26 -8.78 2.51
N GLU A 17 -2.55 -9.03 2.73
CA GLU A 17 -3.32 -9.98 1.91
C GLU A 17 -3.34 -9.57 0.44
N LEU A 18 -3.52 -8.29 0.13
CA LEU A 18 -3.48 -7.78 -1.24
C LEU A 18 -2.10 -7.97 -1.89
N MET A 19 -1.00 -7.77 -1.15
CA MET A 19 0.35 -7.93 -1.68
C MET A 19 0.74 -9.38 -1.97
N GLU A 20 0.05 -10.35 -1.36
CA GLU A 20 0.23 -11.79 -1.62
C GLU A 20 -0.58 -12.30 -2.83
N ILE A 21 -1.48 -11.48 -3.40
CA ILE A 21 -2.27 -11.87 -4.58
C ILE A 21 -1.38 -11.79 -5.83
N PRO A 22 -1.14 -12.89 -6.57
CA PRO A 22 -0.23 -12.88 -7.72
C PRO A 22 -0.59 -11.88 -8.81
N LEU A 23 -1.89 -11.64 -9.01
CA LEU A 23 -2.39 -10.65 -9.97
C LEU A 23 -2.00 -9.20 -9.60
N LEU A 24 -1.79 -8.93 -8.31
CA LEU A 24 -1.44 -7.61 -7.80
C LEU A 24 0.08 -7.40 -7.67
N HIS A 25 0.91 -8.41 -7.87
CA HIS A 25 2.38 -8.25 -7.84
C HIS A 25 2.95 -7.13 -8.72
N PRO A 26 2.39 -6.81 -9.90
CA PRO A 26 2.87 -5.68 -10.70
C PRO A 26 2.41 -4.30 -10.20
N PHE A 27 1.59 -4.26 -9.15
CA PHE A 27 1.10 -3.04 -8.55
C PHE A 27 1.99 -2.64 -7.37
N SER A 28 2.09 -1.34 -7.12
CA SER A 28 2.78 -0.79 -5.95
C SER A 28 1.82 0.03 -5.11
N LEU A 29 1.95 -0.03 -3.79
CA LEU A 29 1.30 0.92 -2.89
C LEU A 29 1.90 2.31 -3.11
N VAL A 30 1.05 3.29 -3.39
CA VAL A 30 1.45 4.67 -3.67
C VAL A 30 0.67 5.66 -2.80
N GLY A 31 0.83 6.95 -3.10
CA GLY A 31 0.09 8.02 -2.45
C GLY A 31 0.47 8.22 -0.98
N GLU A 32 -0.42 8.90 -0.27
CA GLU A 32 -0.20 9.32 1.11
C GLU A 32 0.01 8.16 2.07
N THR A 33 -0.61 7.00 1.82
CA THR A 33 -0.45 5.81 2.66
C THR A 33 0.95 5.22 2.56
N ALA A 34 1.53 5.19 1.35
CA ALA A 34 2.93 4.79 1.19
C ALA A 34 3.87 5.76 1.91
N LEU A 35 3.58 7.06 1.87
CA LEU A 35 4.36 8.09 2.58
C LEU A 35 4.17 8.00 4.10
N ALA A 36 2.97 7.68 4.59
CA ALA A 36 2.67 7.51 6.01
C ALA A 36 3.46 6.34 6.59
N LEU A 37 3.44 5.18 5.92
CA LEU A 37 4.26 4.03 6.29
C LEU A 37 5.75 4.31 6.23
N ARG A 38 6.21 5.16 5.32
CA ARG A 38 7.64 5.48 5.16
C ARG A 38 8.16 6.50 6.17
N TYR A 39 7.36 7.52 6.49
CA TYR A 39 7.81 8.69 7.26
C TYR A 39 7.15 8.85 8.62
N GLY A 40 6.11 8.06 8.95
CA GLY A 40 5.43 8.16 10.24
C GLY A 40 4.67 9.48 10.44
N HIS A 41 4.49 10.27 9.39
CA HIS A 41 4.19 11.69 9.48
C HIS A 41 2.72 12.04 9.77
N ARG A 42 1.81 11.07 9.59
CA ARG A 42 0.38 11.15 9.87
C ARG A 42 -0.25 9.77 9.83
N SER A 43 -1.45 9.63 10.37
CA SER A 43 -2.29 8.45 10.10
C SER A 43 -2.87 8.49 8.68
N SER A 44 -3.03 7.31 8.08
CA SER A 44 -3.69 7.12 6.78
C SER A 44 -4.58 5.87 6.79
N ILE A 45 -5.65 5.90 6.00
CA ILE A 45 -6.64 4.82 5.92
C ILE A 45 -6.87 4.29 4.50
N ASP A 46 -6.43 5.03 3.47
CA ASP A 46 -6.68 4.69 2.07
C ASP A 46 -5.62 3.70 1.55
N LEU A 47 -5.97 2.87 0.55
CA LEU A 47 -5.01 2.01 -0.14
C LEU A 47 -5.06 2.31 -1.64
N ASP A 48 -4.02 2.98 -2.14
CA ASP A 48 -3.86 3.27 -3.57
C ASP A 48 -2.83 2.31 -4.18
N LEU A 49 -3.27 1.50 -5.14
CA LEU A 49 -2.40 0.57 -5.88
C LEU A 49 -2.21 1.04 -7.32
N PHE A 50 -0.95 1.21 -7.73
CA PHE A 50 -0.60 1.70 -9.06
C PHE A 50 0.10 0.62 -9.89
N TYR A 51 -0.43 0.35 -11.08
CA TYR A 51 0.20 -0.54 -12.07
C TYR A 51 1.26 0.24 -12.85
N HIS A 52 2.53 -0.13 -12.68
CA HIS A 52 3.64 0.64 -13.26
C HIS A 52 4.08 0.16 -14.65
N LYS A 53 3.40 -0.84 -15.22
CA LYS A 53 3.68 -1.35 -16.57
C LYS A 53 2.68 -0.74 -17.56
N LYS A 54 3.06 -0.69 -18.84
CA LYS A 54 2.10 -0.34 -19.89
C LYS A 54 1.07 -1.46 -20.01
N PHE A 55 -0.18 -1.08 -20.30
CA PHE A 55 -1.17 -2.04 -20.76
C PHE A 55 -0.87 -2.34 -22.22
N ASP A 56 -0.74 -3.63 -22.54
CA ASP A 56 -0.75 -4.06 -23.93
C ASP A 56 -2.21 -4.01 -24.39
N HIS A 57 -2.48 -3.12 -25.35
CA HIS A 57 -3.79 -2.95 -25.99
C HIS A 57 -3.88 -3.82 -27.24
#